data_AF-X6LFB4-F1
#
_entry.id   AF-X6LFB4-F1
#
_cell.length_a   1.000
_cell.length_b   1.000
_cell.length_c   1.000
_cell.angle_alpha   90.00
_cell.angle_beta   90.00
_cell.angle_gamma   90.00
#
_symmetry.space_group_name_H-M   'P 1'
#
loop_
_entity.id
_entity.type
_entity.pdbx_description
1 polymer ?
#
loop_
_entity_poly.entity_id
_entity_poly.type
_entity_poly.pdbx_seq_one_letter_code
_entity_poly.pdbx_strand_id
1 'polypeptide(L)'
;ALNNVTCSASAESETKYITAVPIDLKKLGVLSIKLDNVVLCDTPGFEDTGGPEVDVANGIGIIKALQMCKSVKPVVLLSYTALGNKMCYVRELARTLVRIIPSIQDHLSAFAYVFTKFPDNQKQSIHALVEDTYNNIQKEEKDEGYKALLENIADQTEKNVLAPDLLNDSRQELLKKLANPRNFIEDPSEVFQPFLTEKSTSA
;
A
#
# COMPACT_ATOMS: atom_id res chain seq x y z
N ALA A 1 4.15 22.42 -0.92
CA ALA A 1 3.76 21.04 -0.55
C ALA A 1 4.99 20.17 -0.35
N LEU A 2 5.87 20.00 -1.36
CA LEU A 2 7.05 19.12 -1.24
C LEU A 2 8.18 19.62 -0.30
N ASN A 3 8.18 20.91 0.09
CA ASN A 3 9.21 21.48 0.97
C ASN A 3 9.23 20.89 2.41
N ASN A 4 8.22 20.09 2.78
CA ASN A 4 8.11 19.47 4.10
C ASN A 4 8.25 17.93 4.02
N VAL A 5 8.67 17.38 2.87
CA VAL A 5 8.91 15.95 2.72
C VAL A 5 10.37 15.67 3.04
N THR A 6 10.61 14.91 4.11
CA THR A 6 11.94 14.45 4.51
C THR A 6 12.17 13.07 3.93
N CYS A 7 13.27 12.88 3.21
CA CYS A 7 13.69 11.57 2.72
C CYS A 7 14.94 11.13 3.47
N SER A 8 14.96 9.89 3.96
CA SER A 8 16.16 9.27 4.51
C SER A 8 16.40 7.89 3.90
N ALA A 9 17.62 7.38 4.09
CA ALA A 9 17.97 6.01 3.73
C ALA A 9 17.62 4.99 4.83
N SER A 10 16.99 5.46 5.93
CA SER A 10 16.62 4.61 7.07
C SER A 10 15.49 3.63 6.71
N ALA A 11 15.36 2.59 7.52
CA ALA A 11 14.22 1.68 7.48
C ALA A 11 13.00 2.22 8.26
N GLU A 12 13.21 3.21 9.12
CA GLU A 12 12.16 3.90 9.89
C GLU A 12 11.44 4.94 9.02
N SER A 13 10.12 5.05 9.15
CA SER A 13 9.34 6.08 8.45
C SER A 13 9.70 7.48 8.94
N GLU A 14 10.07 8.34 7.99
CA GLU A 14 10.23 9.79 8.21
C GLU A 14 8.87 10.51 8.28
N THR A 15 7.80 9.86 7.78
CA THR A 15 6.47 10.43 7.68
C THR A 15 5.72 10.24 8.98
N LYS A 16 5.67 11.30 9.79
CA LYS A 16 5.00 11.29 11.11
C LYS A 16 3.49 11.53 11.04
N TYR A 17 3.02 12.19 9.98
CA TYR A 17 1.63 12.54 9.76
C TYR A 17 1.29 12.40 8.28
N ILE A 18 0.01 12.22 7.96
CA ILE A 18 -0.46 12.15 6.58
C ILE A 18 -0.15 13.46 5.86
N THR A 19 0.58 13.36 4.77
CA THR A 19 0.90 14.49 3.89
C THR A 19 0.10 14.37 2.60
N ALA A 20 -0.89 15.24 2.44
CA ALA A 20 -1.72 15.31 1.25
C ALA A 20 -1.11 16.30 0.22
N VAL A 21 -0.89 15.81 -1.00
CA VAL A 21 -0.37 16.58 -2.12
C VAL A 21 -1.38 16.53 -3.26
N PRO A 22 -2.14 17.61 -3.51
CA PRO A 22 -2.98 17.72 -4.70
C PRO A 22 -2.11 17.65 -5.95
N ILE A 23 -2.49 16.78 -6.90
CA ILE A 23 -1.78 16.62 -8.17
C ILE A 23 -2.71 16.90 -9.35
N ASP A 24 -2.18 17.64 -10.32
CA ASP A 24 -2.85 17.90 -11.59
C ASP A 24 -2.29 16.92 -12.64
N LEU A 25 -3.03 15.83 -12.87
CA LEU A 25 -2.62 14.78 -13.80
C LEU A 25 -2.34 15.33 -15.21
N LYS A 26 -3.10 16.32 -15.67
CA LYS A 26 -2.91 16.92 -17.01
C LYS A 26 -1.59 17.68 -17.07
N LYS A 27 -1.28 18.50 -16.06
CA LYS A 27 0.01 19.20 -15.94
C LYS A 27 1.19 18.23 -15.81
N LEU A 28 0.95 17.06 -15.22
CA LEU A 28 1.94 15.98 -15.11
C LEU A 28 2.05 15.12 -16.38
N GLY A 29 1.33 15.44 -17.46
CA GLY A 29 1.42 14.73 -18.75
C GLY A 29 0.58 13.44 -18.84
N VAL A 30 -0.32 13.21 -17.88
CA VAL A 30 -1.28 12.09 -17.88
C VAL A 30 -2.61 12.57 -18.46
N LEU A 31 -2.69 12.55 -19.80
CA LEU A 31 -3.84 13.10 -20.54
C LEU A 31 -4.98 12.10 -20.74
N SER A 32 -4.69 10.79 -20.67
CA SER A 32 -5.65 9.72 -20.96
C SER A 32 -6.65 9.44 -19.84
N ILE A 33 -6.44 10.03 -18.66
CA ILE A 33 -7.24 9.77 -17.45
C ILE A 33 -8.04 11.02 -17.10
N LYS A 34 -9.36 10.85 -16.95
CA LYS A 34 -10.30 11.90 -16.59
C LYS A 34 -10.68 11.78 -15.12
N LEU A 35 -9.69 11.92 -14.24
CA LEU A 35 -9.90 12.11 -12.81
C LEU A 35 -9.62 13.58 -12.49
N ASP A 36 -10.58 14.21 -11.83
CA ASP A 36 -10.45 15.57 -11.31
C ASP A 36 -10.17 15.50 -9.79
N ASN A 37 -9.45 16.50 -9.25
CA ASN A 37 -9.14 16.61 -7.83
C ASN A 37 -8.40 15.40 -7.22
N VAL A 38 -7.39 14.88 -7.93
CA VAL A 38 -6.55 13.79 -7.42
C VAL A 38 -5.62 14.31 -6.33
N VAL A 39 -5.62 13.63 -5.19
CA VAL A 39 -4.73 13.91 -4.07
C VAL A 39 -3.90 12.67 -3.81
N LEU A 40 -2.57 12.84 -3.83
CA LEU A 40 -1.64 11.81 -3.37
C LEU A 40 -1.44 11.99 -1.87
N CYS A 41 -1.72 10.97 -1.08
CA CYS A 41 -1.50 10.98 0.35
C CYS A 41 -0.30 10.10 0.67
N ASP A 42 0.76 10.71 1.19
CA ASP A 42 1.85 9.97 1.84
C ASP A 42 1.45 9.75 3.30
N THR A 43 1.55 8.51 3.79
CA THR A 43 1.06 8.13 5.12
C THR A 43 2.21 7.53 5.94
N PRO A 44 2.19 7.70 7.28
CA PRO A 44 3.03 6.90 8.15
C PRO A 44 2.86 5.40 7.87
N GLY A 45 3.93 4.63 8.07
CA GLY A 45 3.83 3.17 8.11
C GLY A 45 2.97 2.72 9.30
N PHE A 46 2.21 1.64 9.13
CA PHE A 46 1.52 1.03 10.27
C PHE A 46 2.55 0.42 11.23
N GLU A 47 2.37 0.68 12.53
CA GLU A 47 3.25 0.18 13.61
C GLU A 47 4.72 0.66 13.55
N ASP A 48 5.00 1.70 12.77
CA ASP A 48 6.35 2.24 12.53
C ASP A 48 6.60 3.55 13.29
N THR A 49 5.94 3.77 14.43
CA THR A 49 5.97 5.08 15.09
C THR A 49 6.37 5.06 16.56
N GLY A 50 6.90 6.20 17.02
CA GLY A 50 7.67 6.38 18.25
C GLY A 50 6.89 6.26 19.57
N GLY A 51 5.97 5.30 19.66
CA GLY A 51 5.23 4.96 20.87
C GLY A 51 3.77 4.55 20.60
N PRO A 52 3.14 3.82 21.53
CA PRO A 52 1.74 3.41 21.46
C PRO A 52 0.75 4.53 21.15
N GLU A 53 0.97 5.74 21.69
CA GLU A 53 0.09 6.89 21.53
C GLU A 53 0.15 7.47 20.12
N VAL A 54 1.34 7.49 19.51
CA VAL A 54 1.56 7.97 18.15
C VAL A 54 0.93 6.99 17.15
N ASP A 55 1.04 5.69 17.41
CA ASP A 55 0.40 4.65 16.61
C ASP A 55 -1.14 4.79 16.61
N VAL A 56 -1.76 5.06 17.78
CA VAL A 56 -3.21 5.29 17.87
C VAL A 56 -3.62 6.56 17.12
N ALA A 57 -2.90 7.66 17.33
CA ALA A 57 -3.21 8.93 16.67
C ALA A 57 -3.11 8.81 15.14
N ASN A 58 -2.07 8.13 14.64
CA ASN A 58 -1.86 7.89 13.22
C ASN A 58 -2.90 6.94 12.64
N GLY A 59 -3.25 5.86 13.35
CA GLY A 59 -4.33 4.97 12.95
C GLY A 59 -5.66 5.70 12.77
N ILE A 60 -6.08 6.49 13.78
CA ILE A 60 -7.31 7.29 13.72
C ILE A 60 -7.23 8.33 12.59
N GLY A 61 -6.10 9.02 12.46
CA GLY A 61 -5.87 10.02 11.42
C GLY A 61 -5.99 9.45 10.02
N ILE A 62 -5.37 8.29 9.76
CA ILE A 62 -5.41 7.59 8.47
C ILE A 62 -6.84 7.21 8.12
N ILE A 63 -7.55 6.58 9.05
CA ILE A 63 -8.94 6.17 8.81
C ILE A 63 -9.82 7.38 8.57
N LYS A 64 -9.71 8.45 9.35
CA LYS A 64 -10.51 9.66 9.13
C LYS A 64 -10.23 10.32 7.79
N ALA A 65 -8.96 10.38 7.38
CA ALA A 65 -8.60 10.90 6.07
C ALA A 65 -9.21 10.06 4.94
N LEU A 66 -9.12 8.72 5.03
CA LEU A 66 -9.70 7.80 4.05
C LEU A 66 -11.23 7.94 3.97
N GLN A 67 -11.93 7.95 5.12
CA GLN A 67 -13.39 8.09 5.20
C GLN A 67 -13.92 9.41 4.62
N MET A 68 -13.09 10.45 4.52
CA MET A 68 -13.46 11.74 3.94
C MET A 68 -13.23 11.81 2.43
N CYS A 69 -12.53 10.83 1.84
CA CYS A 69 -12.33 10.77 0.40
C CYS A 69 -13.61 10.29 -0.31
N LYS A 70 -13.84 10.76 -1.54
CA LYS A 70 -14.92 10.24 -2.39
C LYS A 70 -14.67 8.79 -2.80
N SER A 71 -13.42 8.48 -3.10
CA SER A 71 -12.95 7.18 -3.55
C SER A 71 -11.46 7.07 -3.25
N VAL A 72 -10.94 5.88 -2.93
CA VAL A 72 -9.51 5.68 -2.65
C VAL A 72 -8.95 4.51 -3.44
N LYS A 73 -7.66 4.61 -3.80
CA LYS A 73 -6.87 3.50 -4.29
C LYS A 73 -5.67 3.32 -3.36
N PRO A 74 -5.71 2.32 -2.47
CA PRO A 74 -4.57 2.01 -1.63
C PRO A 74 -3.37 1.56 -2.48
N VAL A 75 -2.21 2.17 -2.24
CA VAL A 75 -0.95 1.79 -2.89
C VAL A 75 -0.03 1.21 -1.83
N VAL A 76 0.29 -0.07 -1.95
CA VAL A 76 1.16 -0.78 -1.02
C VAL A 76 2.57 -0.80 -1.61
N LEU A 77 3.53 -0.19 -0.90
CA LEU A 77 4.93 -0.22 -1.29
C LEU A 77 5.61 -1.44 -0.66
N LEU A 78 6.11 -2.35 -1.49
CA LEU A 78 6.82 -3.55 -1.06
C LEU A 78 8.31 -3.43 -1.42
N SER A 79 9.15 -3.14 -0.44
CA SER A 79 10.61 -3.06 -0.66
C SER A 79 11.23 -4.45 -0.73
N TYR A 80 12.12 -4.69 -1.70
CA TYR A 80 12.89 -5.94 -1.82
C TYR A 80 13.53 -6.39 -0.49
N THR A 81 14.18 -5.45 0.18
CA THR A 81 14.88 -5.71 1.45
C THR A 81 13.94 -5.99 2.62
N ALA A 82 12.67 -5.57 2.50
CA ALA A 82 11.65 -5.69 3.53
C ALA A 82 10.64 -6.81 3.23
N LEU A 83 10.89 -7.68 2.25
CA LEU A 83 10.06 -8.86 2.06
C LEU A 83 10.37 -9.94 3.12
N GLY A 84 11.59 -9.97 3.67
CA GLY A 84 11.97 -10.92 4.72
C GLY A 84 11.84 -12.39 4.27
N ASN A 85 11.86 -13.32 5.23
CA ASN A 85 11.63 -14.73 4.94
C ASN A 85 10.13 -15.01 4.82
N LYS A 86 9.71 -15.71 3.76
CA LYS A 86 8.30 -16.04 3.48
C LYS A 86 7.34 -14.84 3.52
N MET A 87 7.78 -13.65 3.11
CA MET A 87 6.94 -12.45 3.09
C MET A 87 6.28 -12.10 4.45
N CYS A 88 7.00 -12.30 5.56
CA CYS A 88 6.45 -12.08 6.90
C CYS A 88 5.85 -10.68 7.12
N TYR A 89 6.39 -9.65 6.48
CA TYR A 89 5.84 -8.29 6.53
C TYR A 89 4.51 -8.15 5.78
N VAL A 90 4.29 -8.93 4.73
CA VAL A 90 2.98 -8.99 4.03
C VAL A 90 1.93 -9.61 4.95
N ARG A 91 2.31 -10.56 5.81
CA ARG A 91 1.41 -11.11 6.84
C ARG A 91 1.01 -10.06 7.87
N GLU A 92 1.96 -9.29 8.39
CA GLU A 92 1.67 -8.20 9.34
C GLU A 92 0.78 -7.12 8.71
N LEU A 93 1.08 -6.77 7.45
CA LEU A 93 0.23 -5.89 6.66
C LEU A 93 -1.19 -6.45 6.52
N ALA A 94 -1.35 -7.72 6.12
CA ALA A 94 -2.66 -8.36 5.98
C ALA A 94 -3.47 -8.28 7.28
N ARG A 95 -2.87 -8.56 8.43
CA ARG A 95 -3.55 -8.46 9.73
C ARG A 95 -4.01 -7.04 10.03
N THR A 96 -3.17 -6.06 9.73
CA THR A 96 -3.53 -4.64 9.87
C THR A 96 -4.68 -4.28 8.91
N LEU A 97 -4.60 -4.69 7.65
CA LEU A 97 -5.62 -4.43 6.63
C LEU A 97 -6.97 -5.06 6.99
N VAL A 98 -7.00 -6.29 7.50
CA VAL A 98 -8.22 -6.96 7.99
C VAL A 98 -8.86 -6.19 9.13
N ARG A 99 -8.07 -5.56 10.01
CA ARG A 99 -8.60 -4.74 11.11
C ARG A 99 -9.23 -3.44 10.63
N ILE A 100 -8.61 -2.80 9.63
CA ILE A 100 -9.13 -1.53 9.09
C ILE A 100 -10.22 -1.71 8.06
N ILE A 101 -10.26 -2.85 7.37
CA ILE A 101 -11.24 -3.19 6.35
C ILE A 101 -11.73 -4.60 6.64
N PRO A 102 -12.77 -4.77 7.48
CA PRO A 102 -13.28 -6.10 7.85
C PRO A 102 -13.69 -6.95 6.64
N SER A 103 -14.16 -6.32 5.57
CA SER A 103 -14.52 -6.93 4.27
C SER A 103 -13.38 -6.90 3.25
N ILE A 104 -12.11 -6.94 3.70
CA ILE A 104 -10.94 -6.69 2.82
C ILE A 104 -10.97 -7.52 1.53
N GLN A 105 -11.42 -8.78 1.60
CA GLN A 105 -11.48 -9.70 0.46
C GLN A 105 -12.29 -9.12 -0.72
N ASP A 106 -13.37 -8.37 -0.43
CA ASP A 106 -14.22 -7.72 -1.44
C ASP A 106 -13.55 -6.51 -2.10
N HIS A 107 -12.49 -5.99 -1.48
CA HIS A 107 -11.82 -4.74 -1.86
C HIS A 107 -10.38 -4.93 -2.35
N LEU A 108 -9.80 -6.14 -2.27
CA LEU A 108 -8.42 -6.42 -2.67
C LEU A 108 -8.11 -6.02 -4.12
N SER A 109 -9.09 -6.14 -5.03
CA SER A 109 -8.93 -5.73 -6.44
C SER A 109 -8.63 -4.23 -6.62
N ALA A 110 -8.86 -3.41 -5.60
CA ALA A 110 -8.59 -1.98 -5.61
C ALA A 110 -7.16 -1.62 -5.18
N PHE A 111 -6.44 -2.55 -4.55
CA PHE A 111 -5.07 -2.33 -4.08
C PHE A 111 -4.09 -2.40 -5.26
N ALA A 112 -3.11 -1.51 -5.26
CA ALA A 112 -1.98 -1.57 -6.17
C ALA A 112 -0.69 -1.86 -5.40
N TYR A 113 0.05 -2.90 -5.79
CA TYR A 113 1.32 -3.27 -5.17
C TYR A 113 2.48 -2.74 -6.01
N VAL A 114 3.32 -1.90 -5.43
CA VAL A 114 4.50 -1.33 -6.08
C VAL A 114 5.74 -1.92 -5.43
N PHE A 115 6.49 -2.71 -6.20
CA PHE A 115 7.73 -3.31 -5.74
C PHE A 115 8.87 -2.32 -5.91
N THR A 116 9.52 -1.96 -4.82
CA THR A 116 10.58 -0.93 -4.79
C THR A 116 11.90 -1.54 -4.37
N LYS A 117 13.01 -0.87 -4.73
CA LYS A 117 14.39 -1.27 -4.36
C LYS A 117 14.79 -2.69 -4.82
N PHE A 118 14.09 -3.24 -5.83
CA PHE A 118 14.46 -4.51 -6.45
C PHE A 118 15.62 -4.32 -7.43
N PRO A 119 16.68 -5.15 -7.35
CA PRO A 119 17.69 -5.22 -8.39
C PRO A 119 17.05 -5.53 -9.74
N ASP A 120 17.49 -4.87 -10.82
CA ASP A 120 16.87 -5.02 -12.14
C ASP A 120 16.85 -6.47 -12.65
N ASN A 121 17.92 -7.21 -12.37
CA ASN A 121 18.04 -8.63 -12.73
C ASN A 121 17.11 -9.56 -11.91
N GLN A 122 16.48 -9.05 -10.85
CA GLN A 122 15.54 -9.81 -10.00
C GLN A 122 14.09 -9.37 -10.16
N LYS A 123 13.80 -8.30 -10.91
CA LYS A 123 12.42 -7.86 -11.17
C LYS A 123 11.57 -8.95 -11.84
N GLN A 124 12.18 -9.74 -12.72
CA GLN A 124 11.50 -10.85 -13.42
C GLN A 124 11.14 -12.03 -12.49
N SER A 125 11.85 -12.21 -11.37
CA SER A 125 11.57 -13.27 -10.41
C SER A 125 10.51 -12.91 -9.36
N ILE A 126 9.99 -11.67 -9.37
CA ILE A 126 9.02 -11.22 -8.36
C ILE A 126 7.77 -12.11 -8.35
N HIS A 127 7.20 -12.38 -9.52
CA HIS A 127 6.00 -13.22 -9.62
C HIS A 127 6.27 -14.64 -9.08
N ALA A 128 7.36 -15.27 -9.53
CA ALA A 128 7.74 -16.60 -9.06
C ALA A 128 7.96 -16.66 -7.54
N LEU A 129 8.54 -15.61 -6.94
CA LEU A 129 8.73 -15.52 -5.49
C LEU A 129 7.39 -15.45 -4.73
N VAL A 130 6.44 -14.63 -5.22
CA VAL A 130 5.10 -14.50 -4.62
C VAL A 130 4.34 -15.81 -4.77
N GLU A 131 4.35 -16.41 -5.96
CA GLU A 131 3.66 -17.66 -6.27
C GLU A 131 4.19 -18.83 -5.42
N ASP A 132 5.52 -18.98 -5.32
CA ASP A 132 6.13 -20.00 -4.47
C ASP A 132 5.76 -19.78 -2.99
N THR A 133 5.79 -18.54 -2.51
CA THR A 133 5.37 -18.20 -1.14
C THR A 133 3.92 -18.59 -0.91
N TYR A 134 3.01 -18.20 -1.81
CA TYR A 134 1.59 -18.54 -1.75
C TYR A 134 1.38 -20.06 -1.67
N ASN A 135 1.99 -20.82 -2.58
CA ASN A 135 1.86 -22.28 -2.63
C ASN A 135 2.40 -22.96 -1.36
N ASN A 136 3.50 -22.44 -0.81
CA ASN A 136 4.11 -23.00 0.40
C ASN A 136 3.29 -22.75 1.67
N ILE A 137 2.55 -21.65 1.77
CA ILE A 137 1.76 -21.34 2.97
C ILE A 137 0.39 -22.05 3.00
N GLN A 138 -0.14 -22.51 1.85
CA GLN A 138 -1.49 -23.09 1.74
C GLN A 138 -1.79 -24.20 2.75
N LYS A 139 -0.78 -25.00 3.10
CA LYS A 139 -0.96 -26.19 3.95
C LYS A 139 -0.93 -25.89 5.46
N GLU A 140 -0.25 -24.83 5.88
CA GLU A 140 0.07 -24.58 7.28
C GLU A 140 -0.54 -23.29 7.82
N GLU A 141 -0.76 -22.30 6.95
CA GLU A 141 -1.28 -21.00 7.33
C GLU A 141 -2.79 -21.04 7.57
N LYS A 142 -3.24 -20.36 8.64
CA LYS A 142 -4.66 -20.24 9.00
C LYS A 142 -5.17 -18.81 8.86
N ASP A 143 -4.27 -17.85 8.63
CA ASP A 143 -4.62 -16.46 8.42
C ASP A 143 -5.19 -16.26 7.01
N GLU A 144 -6.52 -16.32 6.90
CA GLU A 144 -7.25 -16.18 5.62
C GLU A 144 -7.06 -14.78 4.99
N GLY A 145 -6.85 -13.74 5.80
CA GLY A 145 -6.53 -12.40 5.29
C GLY A 145 -5.17 -12.38 4.60
N TYR A 146 -4.17 -13.03 5.21
CA TYR A 146 -2.85 -13.17 4.62
C TYR A 146 -2.87 -13.99 3.32
N LYS A 147 -3.61 -15.11 3.30
CA LYS A 147 -3.77 -15.93 2.07
C LYS A 147 -4.40 -15.13 0.94
N ALA A 148 -5.52 -14.45 1.22
CA ALA A 148 -6.23 -13.66 0.22
C ALA A 148 -5.37 -12.50 -0.32
N LEU A 149 -4.59 -11.84 0.55
CA LEU A 149 -3.67 -10.79 0.13
C LEU A 149 -2.57 -11.35 -0.78
N LEU A 150 -1.96 -12.47 -0.44
CA LEU A 150 -0.93 -13.10 -1.26
C LEU A 150 -1.47 -13.61 -2.60
N GLU A 151 -2.65 -14.23 -2.61
CA GLU A 151 -3.35 -14.63 -3.82
C GLU A 151 -3.54 -13.42 -4.75
N ASN A 152 -4.03 -12.30 -4.19
CA ASN A 152 -4.22 -11.09 -4.96
C ASN A 152 -2.91 -10.49 -5.49
N ILE A 153 -1.81 -10.55 -4.73
CA ILE A 153 -0.49 -10.13 -5.21
C ILE A 153 -0.01 -11.07 -6.33
N ALA A 154 -0.22 -12.38 -6.21
CA ALA A 154 0.15 -13.36 -7.23
C ALA A 154 -0.59 -13.09 -8.55
N ASP A 155 -1.91 -12.92 -8.49
CA ASP A 155 -2.77 -12.62 -9.65
C ASP A 155 -2.36 -11.31 -10.35
N GLN A 156 -2.05 -10.26 -9.58
CA GLN A 156 -1.63 -8.98 -10.16
C GLN A 156 -0.24 -9.07 -10.81
N THR A 157 0.68 -9.82 -10.19
CA THR A 157 2.05 -9.97 -10.69
C THR A 157 2.17 -10.90 -11.90
N GLU A 158 1.23 -11.82 -12.10
CA GLU A 158 1.19 -12.73 -13.26
C GLU A 158 1.14 -11.94 -14.58
N LYS A 159 0.29 -10.92 -14.64
CA LYS A 159 0.09 -10.12 -15.86
C LYS A 159 1.18 -9.08 -16.05
N ASN A 160 1.51 -8.35 -14.98
CA ASN A 160 2.51 -7.30 -15.03
C ASN A 160 2.99 -6.92 -13.62
N VAL A 161 4.29 -7.09 -13.38
CA VAL A 161 4.91 -6.63 -12.15
C VAL A 161 5.10 -5.11 -12.20
N LEU A 162 4.54 -4.40 -11.22
CA LEU A 162 4.76 -2.97 -11.05
C LEU A 162 6.01 -2.71 -10.20
N ALA A 163 7.18 -2.71 -10.83
CA ALA A 163 8.48 -2.47 -10.19
C ALA A 163 9.26 -1.31 -10.85
N PRO A 164 8.78 -0.06 -10.74
CA PRO A 164 9.44 1.08 -11.37
C PRO A 164 10.80 1.37 -10.72
N ASP A 165 11.77 1.76 -11.52
CA ASP A 165 12.92 2.54 -11.04
C ASP A 165 12.47 3.98 -10.79
N LEU A 166 12.24 4.32 -9.52
CA LEU A 166 11.73 5.63 -9.12
C LEU A 166 12.65 6.81 -9.49
N LEU A 167 13.93 6.55 -9.82
CA LEU A 167 14.89 7.59 -10.19
C LEU A 167 14.96 7.78 -11.71
N ASN A 168 14.85 6.69 -12.46
CA ASN A 168 15.11 6.69 -13.90
C ASN A 168 13.83 6.56 -14.76
N ASP A 169 12.79 5.90 -14.26
CA ASP A 169 11.58 5.65 -15.03
C ASP A 169 10.68 6.89 -15.15
N SER A 170 9.85 6.88 -16.19
CA SER A 170 8.83 7.91 -16.40
C SER A 170 7.80 7.90 -15.27
N ARG A 171 7.79 8.97 -14.47
CA ARG A 171 6.73 9.23 -13.48
C ARG A 171 5.32 9.19 -14.10
N GLN A 172 5.19 9.56 -15.37
CA GLN A 172 3.90 9.58 -16.07
C GLN A 172 3.33 8.17 -16.27
N GLU A 173 4.18 7.19 -16.53
CA GLU A 173 3.74 5.80 -16.70
C GLU A 173 3.24 5.20 -15.38
N LEU A 174 3.96 5.45 -14.29
CA LEU A 174 3.53 5.04 -12.96
C LEU A 174 2.19 5.69 -12.59
N LEU A 175 2.07 7.01 -12.77
CA LEU A 175 0.83 7.73 -12.50
C LEU A 175 -0.32 7.25 -13.39
N LYS A 176 -0.09 6.90 -14.66
CA LYS A 176 -1.14 6.31 -15.51
C LYS A 176 -1.66 4.98 -14.97
N LYS A 177 -0.77 4.13 -14.45
CA LYS A 177 -1.17 2.83 -13.87
C LYS A 177 -1.94 3.03 -12.57
N LEU A 178 -1.43 3.89 -11.67
CA LEU A 178 -2.03 4.14 -10.36
C LEU A 178 -3.34 4.94 -10.45
N ALA A 179 -3.42 5.94 -11.31
CA ALA A 179 -4.62 6.76 -11.47
C ALA A 179 -5.68 6.13 -12.39
N ASN A 180 -5.50 4.87 -12.84
CA ASN A 180 -6.52 4.20 -13.64
C ASN A 180 -7.81 4.07 -12.81
N PRO A 181 -8.93 4.69 -13.23
CA PRO A 181 -10.15 4.82 -12.42
C PRO A 181 -10.84 3.47 -12.14
N ARG A 182 -10.39 2.39 -12.78
CA ARG A 182 -10.88 1.04 -12.46
C ARG A 182 -10.44 0.63 -11.07
N ASN A 183 -11.36 -0.02 -10.36
CA ASN A 183 -11.14 -0.62 -9.05
C ASN A 183 -10.63 0.41 -8.04
N PHE A 184 -11.35 1.50 -7.86
CA PHE A 184 -11.20 2.30 -6.65
C PHE A 184 -12.18 1.76 -5.61
N ILE A 185 -11.84 1.90 -4.33
CA ILE A 185 -12.83 1.74 -3.26
C ILE A 185 -13.70 2.99 -3.31
N GLU A 186 -14.92 2.82 -3.80
CA GLU A 186 -15.96 3.85 -3.76
C GLU A 186 -16.56 3.92 -2.35
N ASP A 187 -16.91 5.12 -1.92
CA ASP A 187 -17.41 5.41 -0.57
C ASP A 187 -16.59 4.75 0.57
N PRO A 188 -15.33 5.18 0.76
CA PRO A 188 -14.46 4.64 1.81
C PRO A 188 -15.03 4.78 3.22
N SER A 189 -16.04 5.62 3.43
CA SER A 189 -16.67 5.83 4.74
C SER A 189 -17.37 4.58 5.26
N GLU A 190 -17.87 3.72 4.37
CA GLU A 190 -18.53 2.46 4.71
C GLU A 190 -17.55 1.28 4.84
N VAL A 191 -16.34 1.44 4.28
CA VAL A 191 -15.36 0.35 4.15
C VAL A 191 -14.30 0.39 5.25
N PHE A 192 -13.77 1.58 5.56
CA PHE A 192 -12.68 1.75 6.51
C PHE A 192 -13.21 1.98 7.92
N GLN A 193 -12.70 1.21 8.88
CA GLN A 193 -13.07 1.29 10.29
C GLN A 193 -11.89 1.71 11.17
N PRO A 194 -12.13 2.51 12.23
CA PRO A 194 -11.10 2.80 13.21
C PRO A 194 -10.61 1.52 13.88
N PHE A 195 -9.31 1.41 14.11
CA PHE A 195 -8.69 0.28 14.78
C PHE A 195 -7.63 0.73 15.77
N LEU A 196 -7.29 -0.15 16.70
CA LEU A 196 -6.13 -0.02 17.59
C LEU A 196 -5.15 -1.16 17.28
N THR A 197 -3.85 -0.87 17.30
CA THR A 197 -2.83 -1.92 17.16
C THR A 197 -2.71 -2.71 18.48
N GLU A 198 -2.24 -3.96 18.42
CA GLU A 198 -2.07 -4.79 19.63
C GLU A 198 -1.03 -4.22 20.59
N LYS A 199 0.00 -3.56 20.02
CA LYS A 199 1.02 -2.82 20.77
C LYS A 199 0.39 -1.68 21.58
N SER A 200 -0.64 -1.01 21.05
CA SER A 200 -1.34 0.06 21.74
C SER A 200 -2.34 -0.41 22.80
N THR A 201 -2.85 -1.64 22.71
CA THR A 201 -3.75 -2.21 23.73
C THR A 201 -3.03 -2.84 24.92
N SER A 202 -1.71 -3.03 24.82
CA SER A 202 -0.89 -3.69 25.85
C SER A 202 -0.17 -2.70 26.79
N ALA A 203 -0.50 -1.40 26.69
CA ALA A 203 0.05 -0.30 27.49
C ALA A 203 -0.81 -0.02 28.74
#